data_AF-A0A518WPR1-F1
#
_entry.id   AF-A0A518WPR1-F1
#
_cell.length_a   1.000
_cell.length_b   1.000
_cell.length_c   1.000
_cell.angle_alpha   90.00
_cell.angle_beta   90.00
_cell.angle_gamma   90.00
#
_symmetry.space_group_name_H-M   'P 1'
#
loop_
_entity.id
_entity.type
_entity.pdbx_description
1 polymer ?
#
loop_
_entity_poly.entity_id
_entity_poly.type
_entity_poly.pdbx_seq_one_letter_code
_entity_poly.pdbx_strand_id
1 'polypeptide(L)'
;MSTPTLIGVAALRGRYTARRLQFGDAPETLVPVLRRIWTDTFGRDTDAMGVALLAHDWWTLAVNPKRRRWDRLPPVPGLGYPTGTGAVRQGSLREDLDGVVEWMYLLHLDQRRLVVYEATVHGRWLRHSAHHLDPVEELFVTEPADDGGPGMTVCTVCGAVDEIDHVEVPSMAGYGYDTVTSCTRCGSSVATDPMFGDHLVRKPWPPQPPTGGTTGGTP
;
A
#
# COMPACT_ATOMS: atom_id res chain seq x y z
N MET A 1 -12.13 -8.73 15.38
CA MET A 1 -11.11 -8.54 16.44
C MET A 1 -9.85 -8.12 15.73
N SER A 2 -9.26 -6.97 16.05
CA SER A 2 -8.03 -6.53 15.38
C SER A 2 -6.86 -7.42 15.84
N THR A 3 -6.29 -8.11 14.88
CA THR A 3 -5.22 -9.10 15.00
C THR A 3 -3.88 -8.37 15.01
N PRO A 4 -2.86 -8.88 15.72
CA PRO A 4 -1.53 -8.29 15.66
C PRO A 4 -1.01 -8.30 14.23
N THR A 5 -0.39 -7.20 13.82
CA THR A 5 0.23 -7.04 12.50
C THR A 5 1.68 -6.61 12.65
N LEU A 6 2.44 -6.69 11.56
CA LEU A 6 3.81 -6.17 11.49
C LEU A 6 3.84 -4.93 10.61
N ILE A 7 4.62 -3.93 11.02
CA ILE A 7 4.94 -2.78 10.17
C ILE A 7 6.44 -2.54 10.16
N GLY A 8 7.02 -2.30 8.99
CA GLY A 8 8.45 -2.23 8.88
C GLY A 8 8.96 -1.79 7.52
N VAL A 9 10.22 -2.13 7.28
CA VAL A 9 10.96 -1.78 6.08
C VAL A 9 11.42 -3.07 5.39
N ALA A 10 11.19 -3.14 4.08
CA ALA A 10 11.71 -4.19 3.23
C ALA A 10 13.23 -4.05 3.07
N ALA A 11 13.93 -5.17 3.12
CA ALA A 11 15.36 -5.28 2.86
C ALA A 11 15.60 -6.13 1.62
N LEU A 12 16.85 -6.12 1.14
CA LEU A 12 17.25 -6.87 -0.05
C LEU A 12 16.90 -8.37 0.05
N ARG A 13 16.54 -8.94 -1.11
CA ARG A 13 16.29 -10.38 -1.30
C ARG A 13 15.12 -10.93 -0.46
N GLY A 14 14.09 -10.11 -0.23
CA GLY A 14 12.89 -10.53 0.49
C GLY A 14 13.10 -10.70 1.99
N ARG A 15 14.10 -10.02 2.55
CA ARG A 15 14.26 -9.87 4.00
C ARG A 15 13.47 -8.66 4.47
N TYR A 16 13.19 -8.58 5.76
CA TYR A 16 12.53 -7.41 6.33
C TYR A 16 13.02 -7.13 7.76
N THR A 17 12.80 -5.89 8.20
CA THR A 17 12.92 -5.46 9.59
C THR A 17 11.60 -4.80 9.97
N ALA A 18 10.95 -5.26 11.04
CA ALA A 18 9.60 -4.81 11.41
C ALA A 18 9.41 -4.71 12.93
N ARG A 19 8.38 -3.95 13.29
CA ARG A 19 7.85 -3.74 14.63
C ARG A 19 6.44 -4.27 14.73
N ARG A 20 6.01 -4.56 15.96
CA ARG A 20 4.66 -5.05 16.20
C ARG A 20 3.67 -3.90 16.23
N LEU A 21 2.56 -4.06 15.54
CA LEU A 21 1.39 -3.19 15.61
C LEU A 21 0.25 -4.01 16.23
N GLN A 22 -0.06 -3.75 17.50
CA GLN A 22 -0.96 -4.58 18.31
C GLN A 22 -2.39 -4.58 17.77
N PHE A 23 -2.86 -3.43 17.31
CA PHE A 23 -4.13 -3.27 16.62
C PHE A 23 -3.86 -2.76 15.21
N GLY A 24 -3.53 -3.68 14.32
CA GLY A 24 -3.50 -3.40 12.89
C GLY A 24 -4.90 -3.50 12.30
N ASP A 25 -5.22 -2.58 11.42
CA ASP A 25 -6.41 -2.67 10.58
C ASP A 25 -6.07 -3.31 9.24
N ALA A 26 -7.11 -3.64 8.48
CA ALA A 26 -7.01 -4.11 7.10
C ALA A 26 -6.42 -3.02 6.18
N PRO A 27 -5.91 -3.40 4.99
CA PRO A 27 -5.18 -2.48 4.11
C PRO A 27 -5.99 -1.25 3.70
N GLU A 28 -7.30 -1.39 3.55
CA GLU A 28 -8.23 -0.32 3.15
C GLU A 28 -8.26 0.82 4.17
N THR A 29 -7.97 0.52 5.44
CA THR A 29 -7.93 1.50 6.52
C THR A 29 -6.49 1.98 6.78
N LEU A 30 -5.51 1.07 6.82
CA LEU A 30 -4.17 1.43 7.26
C LEU A 30 -3.33 2.12 6.17
N VAL A 31 -3.52 1.76 4.90
CA VAL A 31 -2.76 2.38 3.79
C VAL A 31 -3.03 3.88 3.68
N PRO A 32 -4.30 4.37 3.69
CA PRO A 32 -4.57 5.81 3.70
C PRO A 32 -3.97 6.53 4.91
N VAL A 33 -4.00 5.92 6.10
CA VAL A 33 -3.38 6.50 7.31
C VAL A 33 -1.88 6.67 7.11
N LEU A 34 -1.19 5.65 6.60
CA LEU A 34 0.25 5.71 6.35
C LEU A 34 0.62 6.77 5.31
N ARG A 35 -0.18 6.97 4.27
CA ARG A 35 0.02 8.07 3.29
C ARG A 35 -0.08 9.46 3.92
N ARG A 36 -1.06 9.64 4.80
CA ARG A 36 -1.24 10.92 5.50
C ARG A 36 -0.12 11.16 6.49
N ILE A 37 0.32 10.14 7.24
CA ILE A 37 1.50 10.22 8.11
C ILE A 37 2.74 10.62 7.28
N TRP A 38 2.99 9.93 6.17
CA TRP A 38 4.11 10.21 5.27
C TRP A 38 4.10 11.65 4.74
N THR A 39 2.94 12.15 4.32
CA THR A 39 2.79 13.50 3.74
C THR A 39 2.80 14.58 4.82
N ASP A 40 1.93 14.45 5.83
CA ASP A 40 1.62 15.51 6.80
C ASP A 40 2.69 15.62 7.89
N THR A 41 3.36 14.51 8.24
CA THR A 41 4.33 14.47 9.34
C THR A 41 5.77 14.42 8.86
N PHE A 42 6.05 13.60 7.85
CA PHE A 42 7.40 13.40 7.34
C PHE A 42 7.72 14.22 6.09
N GLY A 43 6.78 15.02 5.58
CA GLY A 43 7.02 15.87 4.41
C GLY A 43 7.46 15.08 3.18
N ARG A 44 6.95 13.84 3.04
CA ARG A 44 7.30 12.87 1.99
C ARG A 44 8.70 12.24 2.11
N ASP A 45 9.34 12.33 3.27
CA ASP A 45 10.59 11.63 3.59
C ASP A 45 10.31 10.18 4.04
N THR A 46 10.50 9.22 3.12
CA THR A 46 10.25 7.80 3.37
C THR A 46 11.26 7.19 4.34
N ASP A 47 12.52 7.63 4.31
CA ASP A 47 13.58 7.14 5.19
C ASP A 47 13.30 7.57 6.64
N ALA A 48 12.97 8.84 6.85
CA ALA A 48 12.62 9.36 8.17
C ALA A 48 11.38 8.65 8.74
N MET A 49 10.36 8.40 7.91
CA MET A 49 9.18 7.62 8.31
C MET A 49 9.55 6.18 8.68
N GLY A 50 10.37 5.51 7.88
CA GLY A 50 10.83 4.15 8.14
C GLY A 50 11.59 4.02 9.46
N VAL A 51 12.52 4.95 9.73
CA VAL A 51 13.25 5.02 11.00
C VAL A 51 12.30 5.23 12.17
N ALA A 52 11.34 6.15 12.04
CA ALA A 52 10.38 6.46 13.09
C ALA A 52 9.46 5.26 13.39
N LEU A 53 8.96 4.57 12.37
CA LEU A 53 8.16 3.35 12.53
C LEU A 53 8.95 2.23 13.22
N LEU A 54 10.25 2.13 12.95
CA LEU A 54 11.13 1.15 13.58
C LEU A 54 11.63 1.54 14.98
N ALA A 55 11.30 2.74 15.49
CA ALA A 55 11.73 3.17 16.81
C ALA A 55 10.98 2.47 17.95
N HIS A 56 9.70 2.13 17.74
CA HIS A 56 8.80 1.59 18.77
C HIS A 56 7.95 0.44 18.25
N ASP A 57 7.45 -0.38 19.16
CA ASP A 57 6.23 -1.13 18.91
C ASP A 57 5.02 -0.23 19.10
N TRP A 58 3.97 -0.49 18.36
CA TRP A 58 2.81 0.39 18.23
C TRP A 58 1.54 -0.29 18.72
N TRP A 59 0.70 0.49 19.40
CA TRP A 59 -0.64 0.05 19.77
C TRP A 59 -1.55 0.20 18.56
N THR A 60 -1.56 1.40 17.98
CA THR A 60 -2.23 1.78 16.75
C THR A 60 -1.50 2.98 16.13
N LEU A 61 -1.61 3.15 14.82
CA LEU A 61 -1.09 4.32 14.10
C LEU A 61 -2.20 5.34 13.89
N ALA A 62 -1.86 6.62 13.98
CA ALA A 62 -2.83 7.69 13.80
C ALA A 62 -2.13 8.98 13.37
N VAL A 63 -2.75 9.71 12.44
CA VAL A 63 -2.25 11.01 11.97
C VAL A 63 -2.28 12.05 13.09
N ASN A 64 -3.35 12.08 13.88
CA ASN A 64 -3.54 13.05 14.97
C ASN A 64 -3.82 12.34 16.29
N PRO A 65 -2.82 11.67 16.90
CA PRO A 65 -3.04 10.95 18.14
C PRO A 65 -3.28 11.93 19.29
N LYS A 66 -4.38 11.75 20.02
CA LYS A 66 -4.73 12.57 21.19
C LYS A 66 -4.32 11.80 22.45
N ARG A 67 -3.60 12.47 23.36
CA ARG A 67 -3.20 11.88 24.63
C ARG A 67 -4.42 11.40 25.42
N ARG A 68 -4.39 10.16 25.87
CA ARG A 68 -5.40 9.54 26.72
C ARG A 68 -4.87 9.37 28.13
N ARG A 69 -5.77 9.29 29.11
CA ARG A 69 -5.42 9.18 30.53
C ARG A 69 -4.65 7.88 30.86
N TRP A 70 -4.90 6.81 30.10
CA TRP A 70 -4.33 5.48 30.31
C TRP A 70 -3.13 5.17 29.39
N ASP A 71 -2.65 6.13 28.61
CA ASP A 71 -1.47 5.93 27.79
C ASP A 71 -0.24 5.80 28.68
N ARG A 72 0.44 4.65 28.61
CA ARG A 72 1.69 4.42 29.37
C ARG A 72 2.84 5.27 28.87
N LEU A 73 2.85 5.57 27.57
CA LEU A 73 3.84 6.39 26.89
C LEU A 73 3.11 7.54 26.18
N PRO A 74 3.70 8.74 26.09
CA PRO A 74 3.11 9.82 25.31
C PRO A 74 2.96 9.39 23.84
N PRO A 75 1.86 9.77 23.17
CA PRO A 75 1.73 9.53 21.74
C PRO A 75 2.85 10.26 20.98
N VAL A 76 3.32 9.64 19.91
CA VAL A 76 4.28 10.26 18.99
C VAL A 76 3.47 11.10 18.00
N PRO A 77 3.61 12.45 18.00
CA PRO A 77 2.86 13.31 17.10
C PRO A 77 3.00 12.86 15.65
N GLY A 78 1.88 12.81 14.92
CA GLY A 78 1.91 12.43 13.52
C GLY A 78 2.13 10.95 13.22
N LEU A 79 2.25 10.08 14.23
CA LEU A 79 2.59 8.67 14.00
C LEU A 79 1.67 7.70 14.74
N GLY A 80 1.44 7.90 16.03
CA GLY A 80 0.52 7.04 16.78
C GLY A 80 0.88 6.84 18.25
N TYR A 81 0.44 5.70 18.79
CA TYR A 81 0.55 5.38 20.22
C TYR A 81 1.58 4.28 20.42
N PRO A 82 2.76 4.59 20.99
CA PRO A 82 3.78 3.57 21.23
C PRO A 82 3.44 2.69 22.43
N THR A 83 3.92 1.45 22.41
CA THR A 83 3.72 0.45 23.47
C THR A 83 5.02 0.09 24.19
N GLY A 84 6.16 0.40 23.57
CA GLY A 84 7.50 0.16 24.09
C GLY A 84 8.52 0.03 22.97
N THR A 85 9.71 -0.44 23.32
CA THR A 85 10.81 -0.74 22.39
C THR A 85 11.11 -2.23 22.44
N GLY A 86 10.10 -3.07 22.17
CA GLY A 86 10.26 -4.53 22.22
C GLY A 86 11.29 -5.03 21.21
N ALA A 87 11.33 -6.34 20.99
CA ALA A 87 12.27 -6.92 20.03
C ALA A 87 11.93 -6.48 18.61
N VAL A 88 12.91 -5.92 17.89
CA VAL A 88 12.81 -5.73 16.44
C VAL A 88 12.71 -7.11 15.80
N ARG A 89 11.68 -7.35 14.98
CA ARG A 89 11.57 -8.59 14.22
C ARG A 89 12.34 -8.46 12.92
N GLN A 90 13.27 -9.38 12.69
CA GLN A 90 13.96 -9.53 11.41
C GLN A 90 13.62 -10.92 10.87
N GLY A 91 13.25 -11.00 9.59
CA GLY A 91 12.80 -12.25 9.00
C GLY A 91 12.94 -12.30 7.49
N SER A 92 12.40 -13.36 6.92
CA SER A 92 12.34 -13.61 5.49
C SER A 92 10.89 -13.73 5.04
N LEU A 93 10.54 -13.15 3.90
CA LEU A 93 9.22 -13.35 3.27
C LEU A 93 8.96 -14.82 2.88
N ARG A 94 10.02 -15.64 2.80
CA ARG A 94 9.93 -17.07 2.50
C ARG A 94 9.85 -17.96 3.75
N GLU A 95 9.75 -17.37 4.94
CA GLU A 95 9.62 -18.15 6.18
C GLU A 95 8.20 -18.71 6.32
N ASP A 96 8.10 -19.94 6.83
CA ASP A 96 6.84 -20.49 7.30
C ASP A 96 6.46 -19.80 8.62
N LEU A 97 5.17 -19.57 8.82
CA LEU A 97 4.66 -18.80 9.94
C LEU A 97 3.80 -19.65 10.87
N ASP A 98 4.36 -19.93 12.05
CA ASP A 98 3.61 -20.46 13.19
C ASP A 98 3.16 -19.29 14.08
N GLY A 99 2.00 -18.67 13.79
CA GLY A 99 1.53 -17.55 14.62
C GLY A 99 0.21 -16.89 14.21
N VAL A 100 -0.26 -15.98 15.08
CA VAL A 100 -1.54 -15.24 14.97
C VAL A 100 -1.36 -13.86 14.32
N VAL A 101 -0.34 -13.70 13.46
CA VAL A 101 -0.11 -12.43 12.76
C VAL A 101 -0.83 -12.48 11.44
N GLU A 102 -1.70 -11.49 11.18
CA GLU A 102 -2.54 -11.51 9.98
C GLU A 102 -1.92 -10.74 8.82
N TRP A 103 -1.52 -9.49 9.08
CA TRP A 103 -0.98 -8.59 8.06
C TRP A 103 0.47 -8.18 8.35
N MET A 104 1.19 -7.87 7.28
CA MET A 104 2.49 -7.21 7.34
C MET A 104 2.58 -6.11 6.29
N TYR A 105 3.00 -4.92 6.74
CA TYR A 105 3.12 -3.70 5.96
C TYR A 105 4.60 -3.33 5.83
N LEU A 106 5.18 -3.45 4.63
CA LEU A 106 6.59 -3.17 4.39
C LEU A 106 6.79 -1.96 3.48
N LEU A 107 7.52 -0.97 4.00
CA LEU A 107 8.00 0.16 3.23
C LEU A 107 9.22 -0.25 2.40
N HIS A 108 9.13 -0.02 1.09
CA HIS A 108 10.24 -0.07 0.15
C HIS A 108 10.76 1.36 -0.04
N LEU A 109 11.79 1.72 0.73
CA LEU A 109 12.29 3.10 0.84
C LEU A 109 12.65 3.69 -0.54
N ASP A 110 13.43 2.95 -1.32
CA ASP A 110 13.91 3.37 -2.65
C ASP A 110 12.77 3.58 -3.67
N GLN A 111 11.64 2.89 -3.47
CA GLN A 111 10.52 2.88 -4.41
C GLN A 111 9.36 3.77 -3.95
N ARG A 112 9.42 4.32 -2.72
CA ARG A 112 8.29 5.04 -2.09
C ARG A 112 7.00 4.23 -2.12
N ARG A 113 7.13 2.92 -1.92
CA ARG A 113 6.04 1.96 -1.98
C ARG A 113 5.82 1.30 -0.64
N LEU A 114 4.56 0.96 -0.38
CA LEU A 114 4.13 0.13 0.72
C LEU A 114 3.59 -1.18 0.15
N VAL A 115 4.18 -2.30 0.52
CA VAL A 115 3.72 -3.62 0.11
C VAL A 115 3.08 -4.32 1.30
N VAL A 116 1.88 -4.84 1.08
CA VAL A 116 1.09 -5.54 2.09
C VAL A 116 1.19 -7.04 1.83
N TYR A 117 1.44 -7.79 2.90
CA TYR A 117 1.46 -9.24 2.92
C TYR A 117 0.42 -9.78 3.89
N GLU A 118 -0.16 -10.92 3.55
CA GLU A 118 -1.10 -11.67 4.37
C GLU A 118 -0.50 -13.03 4.75
N ALA A 119 -0.71 -13.47 5.99
CA ALA A 119 -0.19 -14.72 6.51
C ALA A 119 -1.26 -15.77 6.85
N THR A 120 -2.36 -15.37 7.48
CA THR A 120 -3.25 -16.29 8.22
C THR A 120 -3.95 -17.33 7.36
N VAL A 121 -4.29 -16.99 6.12
CA VAL A 121 -4.95 -17.92 5.19
C VAL A 121 -3.93 -18.89 4.53
N HIS A 122 -2.64 -18.58 4.62
CA HIS A 122 -1.61 -19.23 3.78
C HIS A 122 -0.50 -19.94 4.56
N GLY A 123 -0.34 -19.69 5.86
CA GLY A 123 0.75 -20.24 6.67
C GLY A 123 2.14 -19.69 6.31
N ARG A 124 2.19 -18.69 5.43
CA ARG A 124 3.40 -18.03 4.90
C ARG A 124 3.03 -16.61 4.45
N TRP A 125 4.02 -15.73 4.31
CA TRP A 125 3.79 -14.41 3.74
C TRP A 125 3.48 -14.50 2.24
N LEU A 126 2.24 -14.19 1.86
CA LEU A 126 1.89 -13.94 0.47
C LEU A 126 1.61 -12.46 0.26
N ARG A 127 2.09 -11.93 -0.86
CA ARG A 127 1.84 -10.56 -1.25
C ARG A 127 0.34 -10.40 -1.54
N HIS A 128 -0.30 -9.49 -0.82
CA HIS A 128 -1.71 -9.16 -0.98
C HIS A 128 -1.89 -7.96 -1.92
N SER A 129 -1.19 -6.85 -1.67
CA SER A 129 -1.26 -5.66 -2.50
C SER A 129 0.01 -4.80 -2.42
N ALA A 130 0.21 -3.88 -3.37
CA ALA A 130 1.22 -2.84 -3.25
C ALA A 130 0.68 -1.48 -3.65
N HIS A 131 1.21 -0.47 -2.98
CA HIS A 131 0.66 0.87 -2.96
C HIS A 131 1.79 1.87 -3.09
N HIS A 132 1.64 2.89 -3.93
CA HIS A 132 2.53 4.04 -3.85
C HIS A 132 2.16 4.89 -2.63
N LEU A 133 3.15 5.51 -1.99
CA LEU A 133 2.89 6.45 -0.90
C LEU A 133 2.33 7.78 -1.43
N ASP A 134 2.79 8.22 -2.62
CA ASP A 134 2.15 9.31 -3.35
C ASP A 134 0.95 8.76 -4.15
N PRO A 135 -0.30 9.15 -3.83
CA PRO A 135 -1.47 8.64 -4.54
C PRO A 135 -1.50 9.06 -6.02
N VAL A 136 -0.78 10.12 -6.42
CA VAL A 136 -0.69 10.52 -7.84
C VAL A 136 0.06 9.48 -8.67
N GLU A 137 1.01 8.78 -8.03
CA GLU A 137 1.76 7.70 -8.67
C GLU A 137 0.93 6.42 -8.82
N GLU A 138 -0.19 6.29 -8.11
CA GLU A 138 -1.15 5.21 -8.33
C GLU A 138 -2.02 5.46 -9.56
N LEU A 139 -2.44 4.38 -10.21
CA LEU A 139 -3.40 4.45 -11.30
C LEU A 139 -4.85 4.53 -10.80
N PHE A 140 -5.11 3.90 -9.66
CA PHE A 140 -6.44 3.74 -9.06
C PHE A 140 -6.33 4.06 -7.57
N VAL A 141 -7.11 5.05 -7.12
CA VAL A 141 -7.14 5.47 -5.72
C VAL A 141 -8.56 5.28 -5.20
N THR A 142 -8.72 4.62 -4.06
CA THR A 142 -10.00 4.52 -3.37
C THR A 142 -10.16 5.73 -2.45
N GLU A 143 -11.11 6.60 -2.76
CA GLU A 143 -11.49 7.70 -1.87
C GLU A 143 -12.56 7.22 -0.87
N PRO A 144 -12.45 7.58 0.42
CA PRO A 144 -13.49 7.25 1.39
C PRO A 144 -14.79 7.96 1.02
N ALA A 145 -15.92 7.28 1.14
CA ALA A 145 -17.23 7.92 0.98
C ALA A 145 -17.48 8.90 2.14
N ASP A 146 -18.00 10.10 1.81
CA ASP A 146 -18.27 11.17 2.79
C ASP A 146 -19.28 10.76 3.88
N ASP A 147 -20.08 9.72 3.64
CA ASP A 147 -21.20 9.27 4.47
C ASP A 147 -21.04 7.84 5.03
N GLY A 148 -19.84 7.24 4.91
CA GLY A 148 -19.59 5.88 5.38
C GLY A 148 -20.10 4.77 4.43
N GLY A 149 -20.46 5.14 3.20
CA GLY A 149 -20.68 4.19 2.10
C GLY A 149 -19.39 3.48 1.63
N PRO A 150 -19.50 2.53 0.68
CA PRO A 150 -18.33 1.92 0.06
C PRO A 150 -17.47 3.00 -0.61
N GLY A 151 -16.14 2.92 -0.45
CA GLY A 151 -15.22 3.87 -1.05
C GLY A 151 -15.31 3.87 -2.58
N MET A 152 -15.21 5.04 -3.19
CA MET A 152 -15.25 5.19 -4.64
C MET A 152 -13.84 5.03 -5.23
N THR A 153 -13.68 4.23 -6.28
CA THR A 153 -12.38 4.07 -6.93
C THR A 153 -12.24 5.02 -8.10
N VAL A 154 -11.24 5.89 -8.04
CA VAL A 154 -10.98 6.93 -9.04
C VAL A 154 -9.74 6.61 -9.86
N CYS A 155 -9.86 6.67 -11.19
CA CYS A 155 -8.71 6.61 -12.08
C CYS A 155 -7.95 7.93 -12.10
N THR A 156 -6.68 7.94 -11.70
CA THR A 156 -5.87 9.17 -11.64
C THR A 156 -5.48 9.73 -13.01
N VAL A 157 -5.64 8.95 -14.09
CA VAL A 157 -5.30 9.37 -15.46
C VAL A 157 -6.40 10.17 -16.12
N CYS A 158 -7.66 9.75 -15.95
CA CYS A 158 -8.80 10.36 -16.65
C CYS A 158 -9.90 10.89 -15.74
N GLY A 159 -9.81 10.65 -14.43
CA GLY A 159 -10.81 11.05 -13.43
C GLY A 159 -12.09 10.21 -13.45
N ALA A 160 -12.10 9.05 -14.11
CA ALA A 160 -13.26 8.16 -14.08
C ALA A 160 -13.48 7.60 -12.68
N VAL A 161 -14.73 7.53 -12.23
CA VAL A 161 -15.13 7.07 -10.89
C VAL A 161 -15.94 5.79 -11.05
N ASP A 162 -15.53 4.72 -10.37
CA ASP A 162 -16.15 3.37 -10.41
C ASP A 162 -16.29 2.76 -11.82
N GLU A 163 -15.57 3.30 -12.81
CA GLU A 163 -15.41 2.74 -14.15
C GLU A 163 -14.15 1.85 -14.23
N ILE A 164 -14.02 0.94 -13.25
CA ILE A 164 -12.83 0.13 -13.03
C ILE A 164 -13.18 -1.36 -13.03
N ASP A 165 -12.56 -2.12 -13.94
CA ASP A 165 -12.61 -3.58 -13.92
C ASP A 165 -11.45 -4.13 -13.09
N HIS A 166 -11.73 -5.10 -12.21
CA HIS A 166 -10.74 -5.85 -11.45
C HIS A 166 -10.91 -7.35 -11.73
N VAL A 167 -9.82 -8.00 -12.12
CA VAL A 167 -9.77 -9.43 -12.41
C VAL A 167 -8.68 -10.05 -11.56
N GLU A 168 -9.02 -11.16 -10.89
CA GLU A 168 -8.09 -11.97 -10.12
C GLU A 168 -8.09 -13.39 -10.69
N VAL A 169 -6.91 -13.91 -11.03
CA VAL A 169 -6.74 -15.27 -11.55
C VAL A 169 -5.62 -16.00 -10.81
N PRO A 170 -5.70 -17.32 -10.60
CA PRO A 170 -4.60 -18.07 -10.01
C PRO A 170 -3.33 -17.88 -10.82
N SER A 171 -2.21 -17.55 -10.16
CA SER A 171 -0.97 -17.25 -10.85
C SER A 171 -0.36 -18.49 -11.49
N MET A 172 0.14 -18.33 -12.72
CA MET A 172 0.89 -19.37 -13.44
C MET A 172 2.24 -19.69 -12.77
N ALA A 173 2.69 -18.86 -11.82
CA ALA A 173 3.87 -19.11 -10.99
C ALA A 173 3.70 -20.31 -10.02
N GLY A 174 2.49 -20.89 -9.91
CA GLY A 174 2.19 -22.02 -9.04
C GLY A 174 1.93 -21.61 -7.58
N TYR A 175 1.87 -20.31 -7.30
CA TYR A 175 1.45 -19.76 -6.02
C TYR A 175 0.95 -18.32 -6.16
N GLY A 176 -0.02 -17.93 -5.32
CA GLY A 176 -0.62 -16.59 -5.34
C GLY A 176 -1.61 -16.38 -6.49
N TYR A 177 -2.03 -15.13 -6.66
CA TYR A 177 -2.95 -14.70 -7.71
C TYR A 177 -2.30 -13.59 -8.53
N ASP A 178 -2.53 -13.62 -9.84
CA ASP A 178 -2.27 -12.49 -10.71
C ASP A 178 -3.52 -11.60 -10.68
N THR A 179 -3.34 -10.30 -10.45
CA THR A 179 -4.45 -9.35 -10.48
C THR A 179 -4.27 -8.37 -11.61
N VAL A 180 -5.36 -7.99 -12.27
CA VAL A 180 -5.38 -6.93 -13.29
C VAL A 180 -6.51 -5.97 -12.96
N THR A 181 -6.15 -4.71 -12.72
CA THR A 181 -7.10 -3.61 -12.55
C THR A 181 -6.99 -2.68 -13.75
N SER A 182 -8.10 -2.33 -14.39
CA SER A 182 -8.12 -1.48 -15.57
C SER A 182 -9.25 -0.47 -15.58
N CYS A 183 -8.99 0.75 -16.06
CA CYS A 183 -10.01 1.76 -16.31
C CYS A 183 -10.71 1.47 -17.64
N THR A 184 -12.02 1.27 -17.62
CA THR A 184 -12.79 1.01 -18.85
C THR A 184 -12.88 2.25 -19.76
N ARG A 185 -12.70 3.45 -19.20
CA ARG A 185 -12.74 4.72 -19.93
C ARG A 185 -11.47 5.05 -20.70
N CYS A 186 -10.31 5.02 -20.04
CA CYS A 186 -9.03 5.38 -20.67
C CYS A 186 -8.17 4.18 -21.06
N GLY A 187 -8.49 2.98 -20.56
CA GLY A 187 -7.72 1.76 -20.82
C GLY A 187 -6.38 1.69 -20.09
N SER A 188 -6.11 2.59 -19.14
CA SER A 188 -4.94 2.46 -18.25
C SER A 188 -5.13 1.25 -17.34
N SER A 189 -4.05 0.55 -17.03
CA SER A 189 -4.13 -0.68 -16.24
C SER A 189 -2.90 -0.91 -15.36
N VAL A 190 -3.11 -1.61 -14.25
CA VAL A 190 -2.05 -2.19 -13.43
C VAL A 190 -2.27 -3.69 -13.37
N ALA A 191 -1.22 -4.46 -13.64
CA ALA A 191 -1.19 -5.89 -13.45
C ALA A 191 -0.20 -6.22 -12.32
N THR A 192 -0.56 -7.13 -11.43
CA THR A 192 0.26 -7.60 -10.32
C THR A 192 0.53 -9.08 -10.53
N ASP A 193 1.81 -9.46 -10.52
CA ASP A 193 2.25 -10.85 -10.54
C ASP A 193 3.10 -11.14 -9.29
N PRO A 194 2.90 -12.29 -8.59
CA PRO A 194 3.65 -12.65 -7.38
C PRO A 194 5.17 -12.76 -7.57
N MET A 195 5.63 -13.13 -8.77
CA MET A 195 7.04 -13.28 -9.15
C MET A 195 7.65 -12.00 -9.70
N PHE A 196 6.92 -11.27 -10.56
CA PHE A 196 7.49 -10.18 -11.35
C PHE A 196 7.14 -8.78 -10.85
N GLY A 197 6.23 -8.66 -9.87
CA GLY A 197 5.86 -7.36 -9.31
C GLY A 197 4.72 -6.69 -10.07
N ASP A 198 4.68 -5.36 -10.05
CA ASP A 198 3.62 -4.58 -10.72
C ASP A 198 4.05 -4.13 -12.10
N HIS A 199 3.19 -4.36 -13.08
CA HIS A 199 3.31 -3.81 -14.41
C HIS A 199 2.23 -2.74 -14.64
N LEU A 200 2.68 -1.50 -14.80
CA LEU A 200 1.81 -0.33 -14.91
C LEU A 200 1.79 0.20 -16.35
N VAL A 201 0.59 0.36 -16.91
CA VAL A 201 0.37 0.94 -18.24
C VAL A 201 -0.53 2.17 -18.11
N ARG A 202 0.06 3.36 -18.22
CA ARG A 202 -0.67 4.63 -18.36
C ARG A 202 -0.96 4.89 -19.84
N LYS A 203 -2.23 5.02 -20.19
CA LYS A 203 -2.64 5.44 -21.54
C LYS A 203 -2.63 6.97 -21.62
N PRO A 204 -2.16 7.57 -22.74
CA PRO A 204 -2.29 9.00 -22.95
C PRO A 204 -3.77 9.42 -22.88
N TRP A 205 -4.07 10.46 -22.10
CA TRP A 205 -5.42 10.99 -21.96
C TRP A 205 -5.40 12.53 -21.90
N PRO A 206 -6.32 13.23 -22.59
CA PRO A 206 -7.34 12.70 -23.51
C PRO A 206 -6.70 12.04 -24.75
N PRO A 207 -7.43 11.16 -25.47
CA PRO A 207 -6.91 10.51 -26.67
C PRO A 207 -6.46 11.58 -27.66
N GLN A 208 -5.19 11.57 -28.05
CA GLN A 208 -4.74 12.50 -29.06
C GLN A 208 -5.41 12.14 -30.39
N PRO A 209 -5.94 13.12 -31.14
CA PRO A 209 -6.44 12.85 -32.48
C PRO A 209 -5.30 12.24 -33.31
N PRO A 210 -5.57 11.23 -34.15
CA PRO A 210 -4.55 10.69 -35.03
C PRO A 210 -3.97 11.84 -35.84
N THR A 211 -2.65 12.02 -35.80
CA THR A 211 -1.95 13.05 -36.57
C THR A 211 -2.18 12.76 -38.04
N GLY A 212 -3.21 13.37 -38.62
CA GLY A 212 -3.54 13.26 -40.03
C GLY A 212 -2.36 13.81 -40.82
N GLY A 213 -1.56 12.92 -41.42
CA GLY A 213 -0.53 13.30 -42.36
C GLY A 213 -1.16 14.13 -43.47
N THR A 214 -0.83 15.42 -43.50
CA THR A 214 -1.20 16.32 -44.58
C THR A 214 -0.53 15.83 -45.86
N THR A 215 -1.27 15.13 -46.72
CA THR A 215 -0.91 14.97 -48.12
C THR A 215 -1.02 16.34 -48.78
N GLY A 216 0.10 17.07 -48.79
CA GLY A 216 0.26 18.28 -49.59
C GLY A 216 0.18 17.92 -51.07
N GLY A 217 -0.99 18.16 -51.68
CA GLY A 217 -1.17 18.17 -53.12
C GLY A 217 -0.64 19.47 -53.70
N THR A 218 0.35 19.35 -54.56
CA THR A 218 0.89 20.39 -55.44
C THR A 218 -0.06 20.59 -56.64
N PRO A 219 -0.35 21.83 -57.06
CA PRO A 219 -0.58 22.14 -58.47
C PRO A 219 0.75 22.50 -59.17
#